data_AF-A0AAX6S4Q9-F1
#
_entry.id   AF-A0AAX6S4Q9-F1
#
_cell.length_a   1.000
_cell.length_b   1.000
_cell.length_c   1.000
_cell.angle_alpha   90.00
_cell.angle_beta   90.00
_cell.angle_gamma   90.00
#
_symmetry.space_group_name_H-M   'P 1'
#
loop_
_entity.id
_entity.type
_entity.pdbx_description
1 polymer ?
#
loop_
_entity_poly.entity_id
_entity_poly.type
_entity_poly.pdbx_seq_one_letter_code
_entity_poly.pdbx_strand_id
1 'polypeptide(L)'
;MSGQKRRSQKVPLDIKNNMKIEDYFPQVPKEQQNSSSISQVKVRSSKRLRDITNTQGQGCSFPTQTPEDQTTPLKTIYVTLKVNPRKHQNMANMLTHSERASLYEALHTLDAVKEEAKTHQGREMLVCGKEGIEGFLNLTMPLSCLPNGSHVEITFSRRVSEQKDDNKVFGCCDRASTDCVKFYIHAVGKARKRVTKCEELCKKGNKLCVFGIKGETIKDALCRDGRFLSLLETHHWRLIGTLTSSVESGQLVDAMEGKLYQLEVEKRNSRRAAATQSSELEEHNACVLKEYIVQEYPSLKREREKIRENLKKEMKIRKMNASSLVKLHRTDFGKQTKNSTPVRTLKLLSQLSDSVGFLRWDNNGNMGCATCFVFTGSFILTCRHVIHHIVGEGAEPRKWADIIGKCVWVTFGYEDFATKDDNWFFIEPWLKISDVTVDYAVLKLKENGQQVPVGLYNRIAPVPSNGLIYIIGHPEGERKSTDACVVIPQSEREQTCERNVRESVPDSDPVYVHMYTQRSFQKILHNPDIVTYDTSFYWGSSGSPVFDSHGSLVAMHTAGITDKYLGGTFHFIEFGSAVQCILSDIMQNHKEWFEKECVSQQDVEMPSQEN
;
A
#
# COMPACT_ATOMS: atom_id res chain seq x y z
N MET A 1 51.41 -37.57 8.43
CA MET A 1 50.53 -37.36 9.60
C MET A 1 50.98 -36.12 10.35
N SER A 2 50.02 -35.43 10.97
CA SER A 2 50.16 -34.30 11.91
C SER A 2 50.54 -32.94 11.30
N GLY A 3 49.54 -32.05 11.25
CA GLY A 3 49.69 -30.64 10.92
C GLY A 3 49.78 -29.74 12.14
N GLN A 4 50.32 -28.54 11.92
CA GLN A 4 50.21 -27.41 12.83
C GLN A 4 49.52 -26.27 12.09
N LYS A 5 48.30 -25.95 12.54
CA LYS A 5 47.53 -24.76 12.14
C LYS A 5 48.21 -23.51 12.70
N ARG A 6 48.62 -22.58 11.83
CA ARG A 6 48.93 -21.20 12.22
C ARG A 6 47.63 -20.42 12.36
N ARG A 7 47.40 -19.89 13.57
CA ARG A 7 46.31 -18.96 13.91
C ARG A 7 46.48 -17.65 13.12
N SER A 8 45.50 -17.29 12.31
CA SER A 8 45.34 -15.94 11.77
C SER A 8 44.80 -15.02 12.87
N GLN A 9 45.55 -13.97 13.20
CA GLN A 9 45.09 -12.87 14.06
C GLN A 9 43.96 -12.13 13.34
N LYS A 10 42.74 -12.18 13.90
CA LYS A 10 41.67 -11.24 13.57
C LYS A 10 41.98 -9.93 14.28
N VAL A 11 42.21 -8.86 13.52
CA VAL A 11 42.17 -7.49 14.06
C VAL A 11 40.69 -7.16 14.32
N PRO A 12 40.29 -6.79 15.55
CA PRO A 12 38.91 -6.40 15.82
C PRO A 12 38.64 -5.02 15.19
N LEU A 13 37.67 -4.95 14.29
CA LEU A 13 37.03 -3.70 13.90
C LEU A 13 36.18 -3.23 15.08
N ASP A 14 36.49 -2.05 15.61
CA ASP A 14 35.83 -1.46 16.77
C ASP A 14 34.48 -0.87 16.35
N ILE A 15 33.41 -1.64 16.54
CA ILE A 15 32.01 -1.25 16.25
C ILE A 15 31.49 -0.39 17.42
N LYS A 16 32.12 0.75 17.64
CA LYS A 16 31.67 1.74 18.61
C LYS A 16 31.80 3.13 18.02
N ASN A 17 30.78 3.54 17.26
CA ASN A 17 30.26 4.91 17.20
C ASN A 17 28.99 4.92 16.33
N ASN A 18 27.93 4.30 16.84
CA ASN A 18 26.59 4.39 16.24
C ASN A 18 25.95 5.73 16.64
N MET A 19 26.28 6.79 15.90
CA MET A 19 25.56 8.06 15.98
C MET A 19 24.22 7.99 15.24
N LYS A 20 23.25 8.72 15.79
CA LYS A 20 21.82 8.73 15.53
C LYS A 20 21.48 9.10 14.07
N ILE A 21 20.45 8.47 13.51
CA ILE A 21 19.57 9.12 12.52
C ILE A 21 18.40 9.66 13.35
N GLU A 22 18.49 10.90 13.84
CA GLU A 22 17.38 11.53 14.59
C GLU A 22 16.68 12.66 13.85
N ASP A 23 17.18 13.14 12.71
CA ASP A 23 16.56 14.29 12.04
C ASP A 23 16.54 14.14 10.51
N TYR A 24 15.66 13.28 9.98
CA TYR A 24 15.25 13.35 8.56
C TYR A 24 14.45 14.64 8.27
N PHE A 25 14.02 15.37 9.31
CA PHE A 25 13.31 16.63 9.16
C PHE A 25 13.98 17.76 9.95
N PRO A 26 14.21 18.93 9.34
CA PRO A 26 14.75 20.08 10.07
C PRO A 26 13.79 20.50 11.18
N GLN A 27 14.29 20.57 12.41
CA GLN A 27 13.56 21.15 13.53
C GLN A 27 13.58 22.68 13.41
N VAL A 28 12.40 23.29 13.52
CA VAL A 28 12.25 24.76 13.53
C VAL A 28 12.93 25.32 14.80
N PRO A 29 13.77 26.36 14.71
CA PRO A 29 14.35 26.98 15.90
C PRO A 29 13.24 27.52 16.81
N LYS A 30 13.18 27.02 18.05
CA LYS A 30 12.34 27.62 19.09
C LYS A 30 13.02 28.90 19.56
N GLU A 31 12.41 30.04 19.25
CA GLU A 31 12.75 31.32 19.88
C GLU A 31 12.58 31.20 21.41
N GLN A 32 13.61 31.61 22.12
CA GLN A 32 13.63 31.77 23.56
C GLN A 32 12.70 32.93 23.95
N GLN A 33 11.68 32.66 24.75
CA GLN A 33 11.09 33.67 25.63
C GLN A 33 11.19 33.23 27.08
N ASN A 34 12.01 33.98 27.82
CA ASN A 34 12.19 33.89 29.25
C ASN A 34 10.96 34.42 30.01
N SER A 35 10.53 33.62 30.99
CA SER A 35 9.97 33.98 32.31
C SER A 35 8.97 35.15 32.44
N SER A 36 7.77 34.89 32.98
CA SER A 36 7.47 35.13 34.42
C SER A 36 6.01 34.84 34.84
N SER A 37 5.91 34.18 36.01
CA SER A 37 4.88 34.27 37.07
C SER A 37 3.39 33.93 36.88
N ILE A 38 3.03 32.87 37.61
CA ILE A 38 1.77 32.41 38.22
C ILE A 38 0.75 33.51 38.63
N SER A 39 -0.55 33.30 38.35
CA SER A 39 -1.61 33.26 39.38
C SER A 39 -2.97 32.76 38.84
N GLN A 40 -3.62 31.92 39.65
CA GLN A 40 -4.97 31.39 39.47
C GLN A 40 -6.01 32.40 39.99
N VAL A 41 -7.07 32.71 39.23
CA VAL A 41 -8.42 32.96 39.79
C VAL A 41 -9.49 32.52 38.79
N LYS A 42 -10.45 31.75 39.29
CA LYS A 42 -11.70 31.31 38.65
C LYS A 42 -12.80 32.30 39.06
N VAL A 43 -13.72 32.70 38.16
CA VAL A 43 -15.19 32.89 38.39
C VAL A 43 -15.88 33.66 37.24
N ARG A 44 -16.90 33.00 36.68
CA ARG A 44 -18.23 33.43 36.11
C ARG A 44 -18.36 34.59 35.10
N SER A 45 -18.85 34.18 33.91
CA SER A 45 -20.04 34.63 33.17
C SER A 45 -20.62 36.05 33.36
N SER A 46 -20.69 36.82 32.27
CA SER A 46 -21.80 37.75 31.96
C SER A 46 -21.82 38.13 30.47
N LYS A 47 -22.99 38.59 30.00
CA LYS A 47 -23.47 38.73 28.62
C LYS A 47 -22.98 40.01 27.88
N ARG A 48 -22.99 39.90 26.55
CA ARG A 48 -23.05 40.88 25.42
C ARG A 48 -23.33 42.37 25.75
N LEU A 49 -22.63 43.28 25.02
CA LEU A 49 -23.20 44.27 24.08
C LEU A 49 -22.08 44.96 23.24
N ARG A 50 -22.07 44.78 21.91
CA ARG A 50 -22.15 45.80 20.81
C ARG A 50 -21.46 47.16 21.04
N ASP A 51 -20.58 47.51 20.10
CA ASP A 51 -20.46 48.87 19.57
C ASP A 51 -20.25 48.84 18.04
N ILE A 52 -20.92 49.78 17.39
CA ILE A 52 -21.02 50.02 15.94
C ILE A 52 -20.26 51.31 15.67
N THR A 53 -19.52 51.40 14.57
CA THR A 53 -19.39 52.68 13.84
C THR A 53 -19.08 52.45 12.35
N ASN A 54 -20.02 52.90 11.51
CA ASN A 54 -19.92 53.13 10.05
C ASN A 54 -19.05 54.39 9.78
N THR A 55 -18.61 54.81 8.58
CA THR A 55 -19.22 54.77 7.23
C THR A 55 -18.24 55.28 6.14
N GLN A 56 -18.28 54.66 4.93
CA GLN A 56 -18.23 55.20 3.52
C GLN A 56 -17.10 56.13 3.03
N GLY A 57 -16.61 56.11 1.76
CA GLY A 57 -16.90 55.44 0.47
C GLY A 57 -15.69 55.63 -0.48
N GLN A 58 -15.57 55.22 -1.76
CA GLN A 58 -16.53 54.91 -2.84
C GLN A 58 -15.79 54.33 -4.10
N GLY A 59 -16.40 53.35 -4.79
CA GLY A 59 -16.24 52.98 -6.23
C GLY A 59 -15.08 52.01 -6.63
N CYS A 60 -15.22 50.95 -7.45
CA CYS A 60 -16.32 50.38 -8.27
C CYS A 60 -16.16 48.85 -8.52
N SER A 61 -17.30 48.14 -8.39
CA SER A 61 -17.86 46.95 -9.10
C SER A 61 -17.03 45.79 -9.67
N PHE A 62 -17.31 44.58 -9.14
CA PHE A 62 -17.59 43.34 -9.89
C PHE A 62 -18.78 42.60 -9.22
N PRO A 63 -19.58 41.79 -9.93
CA PRO A 63 -20.93 41.42 -9.49
C PRO A 63 -20.93 40.34 -8.41
N THR A 64 -21.57 40.66 -7.28
CA THR A 64 -21.93 39.76 -6.19
C THR A 64 -23.15 38.93 -6.63
N GLN A 65 -23.00 37.61 -6.77
CA GLN A 65 -24.15 36.70 -6.68
C GLN A 65 -24.47 36.47 -5.20
N THR A 66 -25.74 36.66 -4.87
CA THR A 66 -26.37 36.37 -3.59
C THR A 66 -26.24 34.90 -3.18
N PRO A 67 -26.24 34.57 -1.87
CA PRO A 67 -26.37 33.20 -1.40
C PRO A 67 -27.83 32.77 -1.53
N GLU A 68 -28.13 31.85 -2.44
CA GLU A 68 -29.40 31.13 -2.45
C GLU A 68 -29.40 30.06 -1.34
N ASP A 69 -30.44 30.11 -0.50
CA ASP A 69 -30.88 29.06 0.40
C ASP A 69 -30.94 27.71 -0.36
N GLN A 70 -30.08 26.75 -0.01
CA GLN A 70 -30.30 25.35 -0.38
C GLN A 70 -30.84 24.59 0.83
N THR A 71 -32.16 24.52 0.92
CA THR A 71 -32.86 23.53 1.74
C THR A 71 -32.45 22.13 1.27
N THR A 72 -31.86 21.31 2.15
CA THR A 72 -31.52 19.93 1.81
C THR A 72 -32.81 19.14 1.52
N PRO A 73 -32.92 18.46 0.37
CA PRO A 73 -34.11 17.69 0.05
C PRO A 73 -34.26 16.52 1.04
N LEU A 74 -35.50 16.33 1.52
CA LEU A 74 -35.89 15.29 2.48
C LEU A 74 -36.69 14.21 1.77
N LYS A 75 -36.49 12.95 2.17
CA LYS A 75 -37.27 11.80 1.69
C LYS A 75 -37.98 11.08 2.82
N THR A 76 -39.20 10.63 2.53
CA THR A 76 -40.05 9.88 3.45
C THR A 76 -40.15 8.43 3.02
N ILE A 77 -39.92 7.48 3.94
CA ILE A 77 -40.14 6.05 3.76
C ILE A 77 -40.93 5.48 4.94
N TYR A 78 -41.59 4.35 4.73
CA TYR A 78 -42.35 3.63 5.76
C TYR A 78 -41.61 2.36 6.16
N VAL A 79 -41.48 2.11 7.46
CA VAL A 79 -40.68 1.01 8.01
C VAL A 79 -41.54 0.11 8.89
N THR A 80 -41.60 -1.19 8.56
CA THR A 80 -42.26 -2.21 9.39
C THR A 80 -41.23 -3.18 9.98
N LEU A 81 -41.24 -3.34 11.30
CA LEU A 81 -40.40 -4.30 12.02
C LEU A 81 -41.11 -5.64 12.12
N LYS A 82 -40.61 -6.66 11.41
CA LYS A 82 -41.19 -8.00 11.42
C LYS A 82 -40.54 -8.90 12.48
N VAL A 83 -40.38 -8.34 13.68
CA VAL A 83 -39.72 -8.99 14.80
C VAL A 83 -40.63 -8.81 16.01
N ASN A 84 -41.00 -9.91 16.67
CA ASN A 84 -41.99 -9.95 17.77
C ASN A 84 -43.32 -9.21 17.47
N PRO A 85 -44.27 -9.85 16.75
CA PRO A 85 -45.55 -9.25 16.35
C PRO A 85 -46.37 -8.67 17.52
N ARG A 86 -46.19 -9.24 18.73
CA ARG A 86 -46.89 -8.83 19.96
C ARG A 86 -46.40 -7.49 20.55
N LYS A 87 -45.16 -7.06 20.24
CA LYS A 87 -44.52 -5.87 20.84
C LYS A 87 -44.66 -4.61 19.97
N HIS A 88 -44.71 -4.77 18.64
CA HIS A 88 -44.68 -3.64 17.70
C HIS A 88 -45.96 -3.48 16.86
N GLN A 89 -46.97 -4.34 17.06
CA GLN A 89 -48.29 -4.29 16.38
C GLN A 89 -48.24 -4.22 14.83
N ASN A 90 -47.10 -4.55 14.20
CA ASN A 90 -46.85 -4.38 12.76
C ASN A 90 -47.15 -2.98 12.20
N MET A 91 -47.15 -1.93 13.04
CA MET A 91 -47.41 -0.57 12.58
C MET A 91 -46.25 -0.07 11.72
N ALA A 92 -46.56 0.55 10.57
CA ALA A 92 -45.57 1.17 9.71
C ALA A 92 -45.12 2.51 10.32
N ASN A 93 -43.85 2.60 10.70
CA ASN A 93 -43.27 3.85 11.21
C ASN A 93 -42.88 4.74 10.03
N MET A 94 -43.37 5.98 10.04
CA MET A 94 -42.98 6.98 9.04
C MET A 94 -41.60 7.54 9.40
N LEU A 95 -40.65 7.48 8.47
CA LEU A 95 -39.29 7.96 8.61
C LEU A 95 -39.02 9.02 7.55
N THR A 96 -38.68 10.24 7.96
CA THR A 96 -38.27 11.32 7.04
C THR A 96 -36.86 11.77 7.37
N HIS A 97 -35.97 11.73 6.39
CA HIS A 97 -34.55 12.08 6.59
C HIS A 97 -33.93 12.66 5.31
N SER A 98 -32.75 13.27 5.44
CA SER A 98 -31.96 13.81 4.32
C SER A 98 -31.73 12.76 3.23
N GLU A 99 -31.93 13.15 1.96
CA GLU A 99 -31.68 12.28 0.79
C GLU A 99 -30.25 11.75 0.69
N ARG A 100 -29.30 12.48 1.29
CA ARG A 100 -27.87 12.12 1.28
C ARG A 100 -27.49 11.09 2.34
N ALA A 101 -28.35 10.88 3.35
CA ALA A 101 -28.08 9.92 4.40
C ALA A 101 -28.20 8.49 3.87
N SER A 102 -27.40 7.60 4.45
CA SER A 102 -27.52 6.16 4.18
C SER A 102 -28.81 5.60 4.80
N LEU A 103 -29.31 4.52 4.23
CA LEU A 103 -30.46 3.79 4.78
C LEU A 103 -30.20 3.35 6.22
N TYR A 104 -28.97 2.94 6.56
CA TYR A 104 -28.58 2.59 7.92
C TYR A 104 -28.75 3.76 8.91
N GLU A 105 -28.18 4.92 8.60
CA GLU A 105 -28.28 6.12 9.45
C GLU A 105 -29.74 6.53 9.66
N ALA A 106 -30.52 6.53 8.58
CA ALA A 106 -31.93 6.87 8.63
C ALA A 106 -32.71 5.88 9.52
N LEU A 107 -32.50 4.57 9.36
CA LEU A 107 -33.16 3.55 10.18
C LEU A 107 -32.78 3.64 11.66
N HIS A 108 -31.54 3.98 11.96
CA HIS A 108 -31.08 4.18 13.33
C HIS A 108 -31.62 5.44 13.99
N THR A 109 -32.35 6.32 13.29
CA THR A 109 -33.09 7.39 13.97
C THR A 109 -34.33 6.88 14.72
N LEU A 110 -34.91 5.75 14.30
CA LEU A 110 -36.06 5.14 14.96
C LEU A 110 -35.64 4.36 16.21
N ASP A 111 -36.16 4.74 17.37
CA ASP A 111 -35.86 4.06 18.63
C ASP A 111 -36.28 2.60 18.62
N ALA A 112 -37.39 2.25 17.96
CA ALA A 112 -37.82 0.87 17.80
C ALA A 112 -36.79 0.00 17.06
N VAL A 113 -36.10 0.56 16.06
CA VAL A 113 -35.04 -0.15 15.31
C VAL A 113 -33.77 -0.27 16.16
N LYS A 114 -33.39 0.81 16.87
CA LYS A 114 -32.24 0.80 17.80
C LYS A 114 -32.38 -0.28 18.88
N GLU A 115 -33.55 -0.38 19.50
CA GLU A 115 -33.79 -1.35 20.57
C GLU A 115 -33.78 -2.79 20.05
N GLU A 116 -34.34 -3.05 18.86
CA GLU A 116 -34.33 -4.39 18.29
C GLU A 116 -32.92 -4.78 17.78
N ALA A 117 -32.15 -3.82 17.24
CA ALA A 117 -30.75 -4.02 16.87
C ALA A 117 -29.87 -4.35 18.09
N LYS A 118 -30.12 -3.73 19.26
CA LYS A 118 -29.46 -4.10 20.53
C LYS A 118 -29.86 -5.50 21.00
N THR A 119 -31.15 -5.83 20.91
CA THR A 119 -31.69 -7.14 21.33
C THR A 119 -31.17 -8.29 20.46
N HIS A 120 -30.82 -8.00 19.21
CA HIS A 120 -30.27 -8.95 18.25
C HIS A 120 -28.79 -8.73 17.90
N GLN A 121 -27.99 -8.23 18.87
CA GLN A 121 -26.55 -8.12 18.72
C GLN A 121 -25.92 -9.46 18.26
N GLY A 122 -25.10 -9.40 17.21
CA GLY A 122 -24.48 -10.58 16.59
C GLY A 122 -25.29 -11.20 15.44
N ARG A 123 -26.49 -10.69 15.12
CA ARG A 123 -27.28 -11.06 13.94
C ARG A 123 -27.13 -10.01 12.83
N GLU A 124 -27.34 -10.42 11.58
CA GLU A 124 -27.31 -9.52 10.41
C GLU A 124 -28.70 -8.92 10.18
N MET A 125 -28.78 -7.58 10.07
CA MET A 125 -30.02 -6.86 9.77
C MET A 125 -30.31 -6.91 8.26
N LEU A 126 -31.45 -7.46 7.88
CA LEU A 126 -31.91 -7.57 6.50
C LEU A 126 -33.12 -6.66 6.27
N VAL A 127 -33.00 -5.76 5.30
CA VAL A 127 -34.06 -4.82 4.90
C VAL A 127 -34.60 -5.24 3.54
N CYS A 128 -35.91 -5.44 3.44
CA CYS A 128 -36.59 -5.90 2.23
C CYS A 128 -37.65 -4.89 1.80
N GLY A 129 -37.55 -4.38 0.58
CA GLY A 129 -38.56 -3.51 -0.02
C GLY A 129 -39.84 -4.26 -0.37
N LYS A 130 -40.99 -3.65 -0.06
CA LYS A 130 -42.34 -4.18 -0.32
C LYS A 130 -43.12 -3.33 -1.31
N GLU A 131 -43.09 -2.01 -1.13
CA GLU A 131 -43.80 -1.05 -2.00
C GLU A 131 -42.83 0.05 -2.43
N GLY A 132 -42.91 0.49 -3.69
CA GLY A 132 -42.01 1.48 -4.29
C GLY A 132 -40.62 0.93 -4.65
N ILE A 133 -40.10 -0.04 -3.91
CA ILE A 133 -38.85 -0.73 -4.22
C ILE A 133 -38.96 -2.22 -3.90
N GLU A 134 -38.46 -3.07 -4.78
CA GLU A 134 -38.50 -4.53 -4.60
C GLU A 134 -37.14 -5.12 -4.23
N GLY A 135 -37.15 -6.14 -3.36
CA GLY A 135 -35.98 -6.95 -3.05
C GLY A 135 -35.20 -6.46 -1.82
N PHE A 136 -34.10 -7.15 -1.53
CA PHE A 136 -33.27 -6.83 -0.37
C PHE A 136 -32.37 -5.64 -0.65
N LEU A 137 -32.41 -4.66 0.24
CA LEU A 137 -31.73 -3.38 0.13
C LEU A 137 -30.34 -3.44 0.78
N ASN A 138 -29.43 -2.62 0.27
CA ASN A 138 -28.13 -2.41 0.89
C ASN A 138 -28.26 -1.31 1.95
N LEU A 139 -27.78 -1.56 3.16
CA LEU A 139 -27.82 -0.59 4.26
C LEU A 139 -26.97 0.66 3.98
N THR A 140 -25.97 0.57 3.12
CA THR A 140 -25.11 1.69 2.73
C THR A 140 -25.70 2.55 1.61
N MET A 141 -26.86 2.18 1.05
CA MET A 141 -27.45 2.92 -0.06
C MET A 141 -27.99 4.28 0.42
N PRO A 142 -27.78 5.37 -0.36
CA PRO A 142 -28.39 6.65 -0.07
C PRO A 142 -29.92 6.60 -0.15
N LEU A 143 -30.62 7.39 0.65
CA LEU A 143 -32.07 7.56 0.54
C LEU A 143 -32.49 8.14 -0.82
N SER A 144 -31.62 8.90 -1.49
CA SER A 144 -31.83 9.39 -2.86
C SER A 144 -32.13 8.27 -3.87
N CYS A 145 -31.72 7.02 -3.61
CA CYS A 145 -32.02 5.86 -4.48
C CYS A 145 -33.44 5.31 -4.32
N LEU A 146 -34.12 5.62 -3.22
CA LEU A 146 -35.46 5.13 -2.89
C LEU A 146 -36.55 6.08 -3.42
N PRO A 147 -37.61 5.60 -4.07
CA PRO A 147 -38.78 6.41 -4.37
C PRO A 147 -39.43 6.97 -3.09
N ASN A 148 -39.97 8.19 -3.16
CA ASN A 148 -40.65 8.78 -2.01
C ASN A 148 -41.90 7.97 -1.65
N GLY A 149 -42.11 7.69 -0.37
CA GLY A 149 -43.18 6.82 0.12
C GLY A 149 -42.90 5.31 0.02
N SER A 150 -41.66 4.88 -0.22
CA SER A 150 -41.32 3.44 -0.27
C SER A 150 -41.56 2.75 1.07
N HIS A 151 -42.02 1.49 1.03
CA HIS A 151 -42.24 0.66 2.23
C HIS A 151 -41.17 -0.43 2.34
N VAL A 152 -40.56 -0.53 3.51
CA VAL A 152 -39.50 -1.52 3.81
C VAL A 152 -39.82 -2.33 5.07
N GLU A 153 -39.53 -3.63 5.01
CA GLU A 153 -39.62 -4.57 6.13
C GLU A 153 -38.22 -4.91 6.66
N ILE A 154 -38.06 -4.91 7.99
CA ILE A 154 -36.81 -5.28 8.67
C ILE A 154 -36.95 -6.66 9.33
N THR A 155 -35.94 -7.50 9.12
CA THR A 155 -35.77 -8.83 9.71
C THR A 155 -34.32 -9.05 10.15
N PHE A 156 -34.06 -10.04 11.02
CA PHE A 156 -32.70 -10.37 11.50
C PHE A 156 -32.35 -11.83 11.24
N SER A 157 -31.18 -12.06 10.64
CA SER A 157 -30.67 -13.37 10.23
C SER A 157 -29.48 -13.83 11.11
N ARG A 158 -29.31 -15.14 11.27
CA ARG A 158 -28.18 -15.72 12.01
C ARG A 158 -26.87 -15.57 11.20
N ARG A 159 -25.80 -15.01 11.79
CA ARG A 159 -24.46 -15.03 11.19
C ARG A 159 -23.93 -16.47 11.12
N VAL A 160 -23.43 -16.90 9.95
CA VAL A 160 -22.92 -18.27 9.72
C VAL A 160 -21.39 -18.31 9.51
N SER A 161 -20.65 -17.21 9.63
CA SER A 161 -19.18 -17.25 9.47
C SER A 161 -18.42 -16.40 10.49
N GLU A 162 -17.50 -17.06 11.20
CA GLU A 162 -16.33 -16.45 11.85
C GLU A 162 -15.33 -16.05 10.76
N GLN A 163 -15.55 -14.90 10.15
CA GLN A 163 -14.46 -14.08 9.62
C GLN A 163 -14.56 -12.76 10.38
N LYS A 164 -13.45 -12.36 11.02
CA LYS A 164 -13.34 -11.04 11.63
C LYS A 164 -13.41 -10.03 10.48
N ASP A 165 -14.62 -9.52 10.22
CA ASP A 165 -14.75 -8.26 9.51
C ASP A 165 -14.27 -7.20 10.50
N ASP A 166 -13.08 -6.66 10.25
CA ASP A 166 -12.67 -5.37 10.79
C ASP A 166 -13.84 -4.40 10.63
N ASN A 167 -14.10 -3.59 11.65
CA ASN A 167 -15.17 -2.60 11.66
C ASN A 167 -15.19 -1.84 10.32
N LYS A 168 -16.09 -2.25 9.42
CA LYS A 168 -16.34 -1.54 8.16
C LYS A 168 -16.94 -0.21 8.56
N VAL A 169 -16.07 0.79 8.68
CA VAL A 169 -16.46 2.19 8.75
C VAL A 169 -17.35 2.42 7.53
N PHE A 170 -18.61 2.71 7.79
CA PHE A 170 -19.57 3.09 6.76
C PHE A 170 -19.07 4.41 6.18
N GLY A 171 -18.29 4.33 5.10
CA GLY A 171 -17.78 5.50 4.41
C GLY A 171 -18.96 6.35 3.96
N CYS A 172 -19.08 7.54 4.56
CA CYS A 172 -19.97 8.59 4.08
C CYS A 172 -19.62 8.83 2.60
N CYS A 173 -20.63 8.88 1.73
CA CYS A 173 -20.45 9.35 0.35
C CYS A 173 -20.18 10.87 0.38
N ASP A 174 -18.96 11.24 0.74
CA ASP A 174 -18.44 12.62 0.64
C ASP A 174 -18.07 12.91 -0.81
N ARG A 175 -19.08 13.12 -1.65
CA ARG A 175 -18.94 13.94 -2.86
C ARG A 175 -20.29 14.45 -3.32
N ALA A 176 -20.37 15.76 -3.49
CA ALA A 176 -21.55 16.47 -3.96
C ALA A 176 -22.05 15.86 -5.30
N SER A 177 -23.35 15.58 -5.35
CA SER A 177 -24.15 15.31 -6.57
C SER A 177 -23.55 14.30 -7.57
N THR A 178 -23.59 13.00 -7.26
CA THR A 178 -23.35 11.98 -8.30
C THR A 178 -24.59 11.12 -8.48
N ASP A 179 -25.17 11.15 -9.69
CA ASP A 179 -26.29 10.31 -10.12
C ASP A 179 -26.03 8.84 -9.71
N CYS A 180 -26.87 8.29 -8.84
CA CYS A 180 -26.79 6.89 -8.44
C CYS A 180 -27.69 6.06 -9.35
N VAL A 181 -27.18 4.96 -9.86
CA VAL A 181 -27.94 4.00 -10.69
C VAL A 181 -28.25 2.77 -9.86
N LYS A 182 -29.53 2.35 -9.83
CA LYS A 182 -29.98 1.13 -9.14
C LYS A 182 -30.32 0.04 -10.14
N PHE A 183 -29.91 -1.18 -9.83
CA PHE A 183 -30.24 -2.36 -10.63
C PHE A 183 -30.40 -3.59 -9.73
N TYR A 184 -31.00 -4.64 -10.27
CA TYR A 184 -31.40 -5.81 -9.51
C TYR A 184 -30.64 -7.05 -9.95
N ILE A 185 -30.25 -7.87 -8.97
CA ILE A 185 -29.63 -9.17 -9.21
C ILE A 185 -30.42 -10.27 -8.52
N HIS A 186 -30.65 -11.38 -9.22
CA HIS A 186 -31.19 -12.58 -8.59
C HIS A 186 -30.22 -13.16 -7.56
N ALA A 187 -30.71 -13.43 -6.35
CA ALA A 187 -29.91 -14.01 -5.27
C ALA A 187 -29.50 -15.48 -5.51
N VAL A 188 -29.91 -16.08 -6.63
CA VAL A 188 -29.53 -17.41 -7.09
C VAL A 188 -28.94 -17.30 -8.49
N GLY A 189 -27.65 -17.61 -8.63
CA GLY A 189 -26.96 -17.63 -9.91
C GLY A 189 -27.41 -18.78 -10.80
N LYS A 190 -27.15 -18.65 -12.11
CA LYS A 190 -27.60 -19.64 -13.11
C LYS A 190 -26.87 -20.99 -12.98
N ALA A 191 -25.55 -20.96 -12.81
CA ALA A 191 -24.72 -22.16 -12.66
C ALA A 191 -24.43 -22.54 -11.19
N ARG A 192 -24.38 -21.53 -10.29
CA ARG A 192 -24.11 -21.72 -8.86
C ARG A 192 -25.32 -21.27 -8.05
N LYS A 193 -25.84 -22.17 -7.22
CA LYS A 193 -27.05 -21.91 -6.41
C LYS A 193 -26.86 -20.81 -5.34
N ARG A 194 -25.62 -20.53 -4.92
CA ARG A 194 -25.27 -19.56 -3.87
C ARG A 194 -24.35 -18.48 -4.42
N VAL A 195 -24.79 -17.23 -4.34
CA VAL A 195 -24.03 -16.04 -4.78
C VAL A 195 -23.90 -14.97 -3.68
N THR A 196 -24.66 -15.08 -2.58
CA THR A 196 -24.58 -14.19 -1.41
C THR A 196 -23.91 -14.86 -0.22
N LYS A 197 -23.34 -14.03 0.68
CA LYS A 197 -22.77 -14.49 1.96
C LYS A 197 -23.86 -15.04 2.90
N CYS A 198 -25.00 -14.35 3.02
CA CYS A 198 -26.12 -14.76 3.85
C CYS A 198 -26.97 -15.86 3.18
N GLU A 199 -27.21 -16.97 3.88
CA GLU A 199 -27.96 -18.12 3.37
C GLU A 199 -29.46 -17.83 3.24
N GLU A 200 -30.02 -16.97 4.10
CA GLU A 200 -31.43 -16.60 4.06
C GLU A 200 -31.80 -15.79 2.80
N LEU A 201 -30.82 -15.12 2.20
CA LEU A 201 -30.96 -14.41 0.93
C LEU A 201 -30.99 -15.37 -0.28
N CYS A 202 -30.42 -16.56 -0.17
CA CYS A 202 -30.30 -17.56 -1.25
C CYS A 202 -31.58 -18.39 -1.49
N LYS A 203 -32.76 -17.75 -1.53
CA LYS A 203 -34.03 -18.39 -1.91
C LYS A 203 -34.38 -18.06 -3.36
N LYS A 204 -34.90 -19.05 -4.10
CA LYS A 204 -35.37 -18.83 -5.48
C LYS A 204 -36.45 -17.74 -5.47
N GLY A 205 -36.29 -16.74 -6.33
CA GLY A 205 -37.20 -15.59 -6.43
C GLY A 205 -36.74 -14.33 -5.69
N ASN A 206 -35.75 -14.43 -4.78
CA ASN A 206 -35.19 -13.25 -4.11
C ASN A 206 -34.40 -12.38 -5.10
N LYS A 207 -34.62 -11.06 -5.02
CA LYS A 207 -33.90 -10.02 -5.76
C LYS A 207 -33.07 -9.19 -4.77
N LEU A 208 -31.86 -8.80 -5.17
CA LEU A 208 -30.97 -7.91 -4.43
C LEU A 208 -30.92 -6.59 -5.18
N CYS A 209 -31.23 -5.49 -4.50
CA CYS A 209 -31.10 -4.15 -5.05
C CYS A 209 -29.67 -3.65 -4.83
N VAL A 210 -28.93 -3.45 -5.91
CA VAL A 210 -27.55 -2.95 -5.91
C VAL A 210 -27.57 -1.52 -6.43
N PHE A 211 -26.71 -0.66 -5.87
CA PHE A 211 -26.53 0.69 -6.35
C PHE A 211 -25.08 0.91 -6.81
N GLY A 212 -24.94 1.55 -7.96
CA GLY A 212 -23.67 1.98 -8.54
C GLY A 212 -23.63 3.50 -8.64
N ILE A 213 -22.44 4.08 -8.59
CA ILE A 213 -22.22 5.49 -8.89
C ILE A 213 -22.07 5.60 -10.41
N LYS A 214 -22.72 6.56 -11.07
CA LYS A 214 -22.55 6.77 -12.52
C LYS A 214 -21.05 6.95 -12.87
N GLY A 215 -20.57 6.25 -13.87
CA GLY A 215 -19.15 6.14 -14.24
C GLY A 215 -18.39 5.00 -13.55
N GLU A 216 -19.00 4.27 -12.61
CA GLU A 216 -18.42 3.10 -11.95
C GLU A 216 -18.65 1.83 -12.78
N THR A 217 -17.74 0.85 -12.66
CA THR A 217 -17.94 -0.47 -13.28
C THR A 217 -18.93 -1.32 -12.48
N ILE A 218 -19.61 -2.24 -13.16
CA ILE A 218 -20.53 -3.19 -12.51
C ILE A 218 -19.78 -4.07 -11.50
N LYS A 219 -18.52 -4.41 -11.77
CA LYS A 219 -17.66 -5.15 -10.84
C LYS A 219 -17.45 -4.39 -9.55
N ASP A 220 -17.03 -3.13 -9.62
CA ASP A 220 -16.72 -2.32 -8.43
C ASP A 220 -17.98 -2.08 -7.58
N ALA A 221 -19.12 -1.80 -8.22
CA ALA A 221 -20.39 -1.63 -7.53
C ALA A 221 -20.81 -2.89 -6.75
N LEU A 222 -20.57 -4.09 -7.31
CA LEU A 222 -20.90 -5.36 -6.66
C LEU A 222 -19.92 -5.75 -5.54
N CYS A 223 -18.63 -5.46 -5.73
CA CYS A 223 -17.62 -5.66 -4.68
C CYS A 223 -17.87 -4.73 -3.49
N ARG A 224 -18.22 -3.45 -3.75
CA ARG A 224 -18.58 -2.47 -2.72
C ARG A 224 -19.83 -2.88 -1.94
N ASP A 225 -20.81 -3.48 -2.60
CA ASP A 225 -22.09 -3.86 -2.00
C ASP A 225 -21.92 -4.81 -0.79
N GLY A 226 -20.88 -5.65 -0.81
CA GLY A 226 -20.43 -6.44 0.34
C GLY A 226 -21.30 -7.65 0.71
N ARG A 227 -22.54 -7.76 0.17
CA ARG A 227 -23.47 -8.89 0.40
C ARG A 227 -23.16 -10.11 -0.48
N PHE A 228 -22.42 -9.92 -1.57
CA PHE A 228 -22.00 -10.99 -2.47
C PHE A 228 -20.77 -11.75 -1.95
N LEU A 229 -20.58 -12.98 -2.41
CA LEU A 229 -19.36 -13.76 -2.11
C LEU A 229 -18.14 -13.09 -2.76
N SER A 230 -16.97 -13.16 -2.12
CA SER A 230 -15.67 -12.68 -2.65
C SER A 230 -15.24 -13.37 -3.97
N LEU A 231 -16.03 -14.34 -4.44
CA LEU A 231 -15.90 -14.91 -5.77
C LEU A 231 -16.03 -13.86 -6.90
N LEU A 232 -16.77 -12.77 -6.67
CA LEU A 232 -16.96 -11.73 -7.68
C LEU A 232 -15.72 -10.86 -7.91
N GLU A 233 -14.83 -10.80 -6.92
CA GLU A 233 -13.56 -10.09 -7.03
C GLU A 233 -12.58 -10.87 -7.93
N THR A 234 -12.73 -12.20 -7.90
CA THR A 234 -11.70 -13.18 -8.28
C THR A 234 -11.98 -13.89 -9.61
N HIS A 235 -13.22 -14.26 -9.88
CA HIS A 235 -13.59 -15.05 -11.06
C HIS A 235 -14.14 -14.19 -12.20
N HIS A 236 -14.00 -14.67 -13.46
CA HIS A 236 -14.76 -14.10 -14.58
C HIS A 236 -16.24 -14.50 -14.47
N TRP A 237 -17.10 -13.49 -14.43
CA TRP A 237 -18.55 -13.65 -14.40
C TRP A 237 -19.20 -12.61 -15.31
N ARG A 238 -20.41 -12.93 -15.76
CA ARG A 238 -21.24 -12.06 -16.58
C ARG A 238 -22.65 -11.99 -16.01
N LEU A 239 -23.29 -10.85 -16.24
CA LEU A 239 -24.71 -10.67 -15.94
C LEU A 239 -25.52 -11.03 -17.17
N ILE A 240 -26.52 -11.89 -17.02
CA ILE A 240 -27.44 -12.25 -18.09
C ILE A 240 -28.73 -11.47 -17.87
N GLY A 241 -29.09 -10.62 -18.83
CA GLY A 241 -30.36 -9.91 -18.85
C GLY A 241 -31.51 -10.80 -19.33
N THR A 242 -32.73 -10.27 -19.23
CA THR A 242 -33.99 -10.98 -19.53
C THR A 242 -34.11 -11.43 -21.00
N LEU A 243 -33.36 -10.82 -21.92
CA LEU A 243 -33.39 -11.06 -23.38
C LEU A 243 -32.13 -11.79 -23.90
N THR A 244 -31.45 -12.59 -23.07
CA THR A 244 -30.21 -13.33 -23.40
C THR A 244 -28.96 -12.47 -23.70
N SER A 245 -29.09 -11.14 -23.64
CA SER A 245 -27.95 -10.22 -23.67
C SER A 245 -27.07 -10.43 -22.43
N SER A 246 -25.81 -10.82 -22.63
CA SER A 246 -24.80 -10.87 -21.57
C SER A 246 -24.09 -9.53 -21.43
N VAL A 247 -24.02 -9.03 -20.21
CA VAL A 247 -23.30 -7.82 -19.81
C VAL A 247 -22.04 -8.27 -19.08
N GLU A 248 -20.89 -7.81 -19.57
CA GLU A 248 -19.60 -8.09 -18.94
C GLU A 248 -19.41 -7.27 -17.66
N SER A 249 -18.66 -7.82 -16.70
CA SER A 249 -18.44 -7.19 -15.39
C SER A 249 -17.72 -5.84 -15.45
N GLY A 250 -16.95 -5.57 -16.52
CA GLY A 250 -16.25 -4.31 -16.73
C GLY A 250 -17.07 -3.18 -17.35
N GLN A 251 -18.33 -3.43 -17.74
CA GLN A 251 -19.18 -2.37 -18.28
C GLN A 251 -19.60 -1.38 -17.19
N LEU A 252 -19.90 -0.14 -17.59
CA LEU A 252 -20.34 0.93 -16.69
C LEU A 252 -21.79 0.70 -16.22
N VAL A 253 -22.08 1.11 -14.99
CA VAL A 253 -23.41 0.98 -14.39
C VAL A 253 -24.46 1.91 -15.01
N ASP A 254 -24.06 2.93 -15.78
CA ASP A 254 -24.89 4.02 -16.30
C ASP A 254 -26.16 3.54 -17.04
N ALA A 255 -26.06 2.44 -17.78
CA ALA A 255 -27.16 1.88 -18.56
C ALA A 255 -28.00 0.83 -17.81
N MET A 256 -27.82 0.68 -16.49
CA MET A 256 -28.37 -0.43 -15.70
C MET A 256 -29.66 -0.08 -14.94
N GLU A 257 -30.09 1.18 -14.93
CA GLU A 257 -31.22 1.66 -14.11
C GLU A 257 -32.46 0.78 -14.27
N GLY A 258 -32.95 0.25 -13.14
CA GLY A 258 -34.17 -0.55 -13.05
C GLY A 258 -34.11 -1.95 -13.68
N LYS A 259 -32.97 -2.36 -14.26
CA LYS A 259 -32.84 -3.65 -14.95
C LYS A 259 -32.55 -4.79 -13.98
N LEU A 260 -33.01 -5.99 -14.34
CA LEU A 260 -32.85 -7.22 -13.56
C LEU A 260 -31.94 -8.21 -14.28
N TYR A 261 -30.94 -8.71 -13.56
CA TYR A 261 -29.91 -9.59 -14.08
C TYR A 261 -29.77 -10.88 -13.27
N GLN A 262 -29.29 -11.91 -13.94
CA GLN A 262 -28.86 -13.16 -13.31
C GLN A 262 -27.35 -13.34 -13.46
N LEU A 263 -26.69 -13.66 -12.35
CA LEU A 263 -25.25 -13.87 -12.34
C LEU A 263 -24.87 -15.27 -12.89
N GLU A 264 -23.98 -15.31 -13.88
CA GLU A 264 -23.36 -16.53 -14.41
C GLU A 264 -21.84 -16.44 -14.24
N VAL A 265 -21.28 -17.38 -13.47
CA VAL A 265 -19.84 -17.53 -13.27
C VAL A 265 -19.32 -18.53 -14.29
N GLU A 266 -18.31 -18.15 -15.07
CA GLU A 266 -17.78 -18.97 -16.14
C GLU A 266 -17.07 -20.21 -15.58
N LYS A 267 -17.44 -21.41 -16.06
CA LYS A 267 -16.69 -22.63 -15.77
C LYS A 267 -15.48 -22.67 -16.70
N ARG A 268 -14.29 -22.41 -16.14
CA ARG A 268 -13.03 -22.54 -16.87
C ARG A 268 -12.80 -24.01 -17.23
N ASN A 269 -13.21 -24.42 -18.42
CA ASN A 269 -12.64 -25.62 -19.06
C ASN A 269 -11.22 -25.24 -19.45
N SER A 270 -10.23 -25.84 -18.80
CA SER A 270 -8.82 -25.53 -18.99
C SER A 270 -8.36 -25.90 -20.41
N ARG A 271 -8.40 -24.93 -21.31
CA ARG A 271 -7.50 -24.88 -22.47
C ARG A 271 -6.80 -23.53 -22.48
N ARG A 272 -5.48 -23.62 -22.65
CA ARG A 272 -4.45 -22.59 -22.50
C ARG A 272 -4.79 -21.30 -23.27
N ALA A 273 -4.66 -20.17 -22.58
CA ALA A 273 -4.06 -18.96 -23.12
C ALA A 273 -3.50 -18.16 -21.94
N ALA A 274 -2.23 -17.80 -22.02
CA ALA A 274 -1.49 -17.09 -21.00
C ALA A 274 -1.82 -15.59 -21.05
N ALA A 275 -2.14 -14.99 -19.90
CA ALA A 275 -1.72 -13.65 -19.48
C ALA A 275 -2.42 -13.28 -18.16
N THR A 276 -1.73 -12.41 -17.41
CA THR A 276 -2.19 -11.63 -16.26
C THR A 276 -2.02 -12.29 -14.89
N GLN A 277 -1.05 -11.74 -14.16
CA GLN A 277 -0.77 -11.93 -12.75
C GLN A 277 -1.81 -11.20 -11.91
N SER A 278 -2.37 -11.84 -10.90
CA SER A 278 -2.29 -11.40 -9.50
C SER A 278 -3.08 -12.36 -8.61
N SER A 279 -2.71 -12.33 -7.34
CA SER A 279 -3.10 -13.14 -6.20
C SER A 279 -4.45 -13.86 -6.28
N GLU A 280 -4.42 -15.18 -6.14
CA GLU A 280 -5.55 -15.94 -5.62
C GLU A 280 -5.10 -17.30 -5.09
N LEU A 281 -5.80 -17.73 -4.03
CA LEU A 281 -5.77 -19.06 -3.45
C LEU A 281 -6.10 -20.11 -4.52
N GLU A 282 -5.10 -20.49 -5.31
CA GLU A 282 -5.18 -21.68 -6.13
C GLU A 282 -5.32 -22.88 -5.18
N GLU A 283 -6.54 -23.41 -5.08
CA GLU A 283 -6.72 -24.86 -5.01
C GLU A 283 -6.06 -25.41 -6.27
N HIS A 284 -4.73 -25.58 -6.21
CA HIS A 284 -4.02 -26.38 -7.17
C HIS A 284 -4.76 -27.71 -7.21
N ASN A 285 -5.37 -28.03 -8.35
CA ASN A 285 -5.59 -29.42 -8.70
C ASN A 285 -4.22 -30.07 -8.60
N ALA A 286 -3.95 -30.73 -7.47
CA ALA A 286 -2.74 -31.48 -7.27
C ALA A 286 -2.69 -32.45 -8.44
N CYS A 287 -1.76 -32.22 -9.37
CA CYS A 287 -1.58 -33.11 -10.50
C CYS A 287 -1.05 -34.41 -9.89
N VAL A 288 -1.97 -35.31 -9.55
CA VAL A 288 -1.62 -36.63 -9.05
C VAL A 288 -0.79 -37.26 -10.16
N LEU A 289 0.46 -37.59 -9.86
CA LEU A 289 1.35 -38.29 -10.77
C LEU A 289 0.61 -39.52 -11.31
N LYS A 290 0.61 -39.70 -12.63
CA LYS A 290 -0.06 -40.83 -13.26
C LYS A 290 0.53 -42.13 -12.71
N GLU A 291 -0.33 -43.12 -12.46
CA GLU A 291 0.06 -44.35 -11.74
C GLU A 291 1.22 -45.09 -12.43
N TYR A 292 1.31 -45.08 -13.76
CA TYR A 292 2.43 -45.70 -14.49
C TYR A 292 3.79 -45.04 -14.16
N ILE A 293 3.82 -43.73 -13.93
CA ILE A 293 5.04 -43.01 -13.51
C ILE A 293 5.41 -43.44 -12.09
N VAL A 294 4.43 -43.57 -11.20
CA VAL A 294 4.68 -44.02 -9.81
C VAL A 294 5.22 -45.46 -9.79
N GLN A 295 4.80 -46.31 -10.73
CA GLN A 295 5.29 -47.68 -10.87
C GLN A 295 6.76 -47.75 -11.33
N GLU A 296 7.21 -46.80 -12.16
CA GLU A 296 8.61 -46.69 -12.58
C GLU A 296 9.54 -46.26 -11.43
N TYR A 297 9.01 -45.67 -10.35
CA TYR A 297 9.77 -45.24 -9.17
C TYR A 297 9.24 -45.84 -7.86
N PRO A 298 9.48 -47.14 -7.58
CA PRO A 298 9.00 -47.82 -6.38
C PRO A 298 9.46 -47.18 -5.06
N SER A 299 10.59 -46.48 -5.06
CA SER A 299 11.11 -45.72 -3.92
C SER A 299 10.17 -44.59 -3.51
N LEU A 300 9.58 -43.85 -4.47
CA LEU A 300 8.61 -42.79 -4.19
C LEU A 300 7.36 -43.31 -3.50
N LYS A 301 6.87 -44.48 -3.93
CA LYS A 301 5.73 -45.16 -3.28
C LYS A 301 6.06 -45.50 -1.82
N ARG A 302 7.26 -46.05 -1.57
CA ARG A 302 7.71 -46.40 -0.21
C ARG A 302 7.82 -45.16 0.69
N GLU A 303 8.44 -44.09 0.21
CA GLU A 303 8.60 -42.85 0.98
C GLU A 303 7.25 -42.16 1.23
N ARG A 304 6.34 -42.16 0.25
CA ARG A 304 4.97 -41.65 0.41
C ARG A 304 4.22 -42.37 1.54
N GLU A 305 4.27 -43.69 1.59
CA GLU A 305 3.59 -44.45 2.66
C GLU A 305 4.25 -44.20 4.03
N LYS A 306 5.58 -44.06 4.11
CA LYS A 306 6.27 -43.66 5.35
C LYS A 306 5.82 -42.28 5.84
N ILE A 307 5.74 -41.28 4.96
CA ILE A 307 5.25 -39.93 5.30
C ILE A 307 3.82 -40.02 5.84
N ARG A 308 2.96 -40.80 5.18
CA ARG A 308 1.57 -41.01 5.62
C ARG A 308 1.50 -41.69 6.98
N GLU A 309 2.35 -42.68 7.25
CA GLU A 309 2.43 -43.34 8.55
C GLU A 309 2.91 -42.38 9.65
N ASN A 310 3.95 -41.59 9.38
CA ASN A 310 4.48 -40.60 10.31
C ASN A 310 3.44 -39.52 10.64
N LEU A 311 2.73 -39.00 9.64
CA LEU A 311 1.63 -38.05 9.84
C LEU A 311 0.53 -38.66 10.73
N LYS A 312 0.17 -39.94 10.53
CA LYS A 312 -0.81 -40.63 11.40
C LYS A 312 -0.30 -40.78 12.84
N LYS A 313 0.99 -41.09 13.04
CA LYS A 313 1.61 -41.18 14.37
C LYS A 313 1.58 -39.82 15.06
N GLU A 314 1.95 -38.76 14.35
CA GLU A 314 1.98 -37.40 14.88
C GLU A 314 0.58 -36.87 15.23
N MET A 315 -0.44 -37.15 14.40
CA MET A 315 -1.84 -36.83 14.73
C MET A 315 -2.27 -37.46 16.05
N LYS A 316 -1.86 -38.71 16.32
CA LYS A 316 -2.16 -39.40 17.58
C LYS A 316 -1.44 -38.78 18.78
N ILE A 317 -0.15 -38.44 18.62
CA ILE A 317 0.67 -37.85 19.68
C ILE A 317 0.16 -36.45 20.06
N ARG A 318 -0.06 -35.59 19.05
CA ARG A 318 -0.47 -34.20 19.26
C ARG A 318 -1.98 -34.03 19.48
N LYS A 319 -2.79 -35.09 19.32
CA LYS A 319 -4.26 -35.07 19.37
C LYS A 319 -4.87 -33.99 18.46
N MET A 320 -4.31 -33.81 17.27
CA MET A 320 -4.76 -32.83 16.28
C MET A 320 -5.43 -33.54 15.09
N ASN A 321 -6.41 -32.87 14.48
CA ASN A 321 -7.02 -33.37 13.24
C ASN A 321 -6.08 -33.19 12.04
N ALA A 322 -6.36 -33.89 10.93
CA ALA A 322 -5.50 -33.89 9.76
C ALA A 322 -5.31 -32.50 9.13
N SER A 323 -6.38 -31.71 9.05
CA SER A 323 -6.35 -30.36 8.48
C SER A 323 -5.47 -29.41 9.30
N SER A 324 -5.56 -29.46 10.63
CA SER A 324 -4.78 -28.59 11.51
C SER A 324 -3.31 -28.96 11.49
N LEU A 325 -2.98 -30.26 11.45
CA LEU A 325 -1.60 -30.72 11.34
C LEU A 325 -0.98 -30.35 9.98
N VAL A 326 -1.73 -30.51 8.89
CA VAL A 326 -1.27 -30.08 7.55
C VAL A 326 -1.09 -28.57 7.49
N LYS A 327 -2.00 -27.79 8.10
CA LYS A 327 -1.86 -26.33 8.17
C LYS A 327 -0.60 -25.94 8.96
N LEU A 328 -0.35 -26.58 10.09
CA LEU A 328 0.87 -26.38 10.89
C LEU A 328 2.12 -26.68 10.08
N HIS A 329 2.22 -27.87 9.47
CA HIS A 329 3.36 -28.22 8.61
C HIS A 329 3.51 -27.30 7.41
N ARG A 330 2.42 -26.80 6.85
CA ARG A 330 2.46 -25.81 5.76
C ARG A 330 2.93 -24.43 6.24
N THR A 331 2.64 -24.05 7.48
CA THR A 331 3.18 -22.84 8.11
C THR A 331 4.68 -23.01 8.40
N ASP A 332 5.08 -24.14 8.98
CA ASP A 332 6.45 -24.35 9.48
C ASP A 332 7.43 -24.70 8.34
N PHE A 333 7.00 -25.47 7.35
CA PHE A 333 7.86 -26.01 6.28
C PHE A 333 7.38 -25.66 4.88
N GLY A 334 6.15 -25.15 4.74
CA GLY A 334 5.60 -24.76 3.46
C GLY A 334 6.13 -23.40 3.02
N LYS A 335 6.32 -23.25 1.72
CA LYS A 335 6.60 -21.94 1.12
C LYS A 335 5.34 -21.07 1.26
N GLN A 336 5.35 -20.14 2.22
CA GLN A 336 4.17 -19.33 2.55
C GLN A 336 3.86 -18.31 1.46
N THR A 337 4.89 -17.75 0.81
CA THR A 337 4.76 -16.76 -0.26
C THR A 337 5.25 -17.32 -1.60
N LYS A 338 4.45 -17.18 -2.66
CA LYS A 338 4.87 -17.50 -4.04
C LYS A 338 5.81 -16.40 -4.54
N ASN A 339 7.05 -16.37 -4.05
CA ASN A 339 8.08 -15.37 -4.40
C ASN A 339 9.04 -15.83 -5.53
N SER A 340 8.55 -16.59 -6.51
CA SER A 340 9.40 -16.99 -7.64
C SER A 340 9.66 -15.79 -8.56
N THR A 341 10.91 -15.36 -8.65
CA THR A 341 11.33 -14.33 -9.62
C THR A 341 11.60 -14.97 -10.98
N PRO A 342 11.00 -14.47 -12.08
CA PRO A 342 11.31 -14.96 -13.42
C PRO A 342 12.81 -14.83 -13.73
N VAL A 343 13.39 -15.83 -14.38
CA VAL A 343 14.83 -15.82 -14.75
C VAL A 343 15.19 -14.62 -15.62
N ARG A 344 14.27 -14.16 -16.46
CA ARG A 344 14.45 -12.94 -17.26
C ARG A 344 14.67 -11.71 -16.37
N THR A 345 13.92 -11.59 -15.28
CA THR A 345 14.06 -10.50 -14.32
C THR A 345 15.41 -10.57 -13.62
N LEU A 346 15.87 -11.77 -13.21
CA LEU A 346 17.21 -11.93 -12.63
C LEU A 346 18.33 -11.49 -13.58
N LYS A 347 18.25 -11.89 -14.86
CA LYS A 347 19.23 -11.46 -15.88
C LYS A 347 19.24 -9.95 -16.08
N LEU A 348 18.06 -9.33 -16.09
CA LEU A 348 17.92 -7.89 -16.23
C LEU A 348 18.50 -7.15 -15.03
N LEU A 349 18.14 -7.56 -13.81
CA LEU A 349 18.66 -6.96 -12.57
C LEU A 349 20.18 -7.12 -12.48
N SER A 350 20.73 -8.26 -12.93
CA SER A 350 22.17 -8.49 -13.00
C SER A 350 22.89 -7.56 -13.99
N GLN A 351 22.23 -7.09 -15.05
CA GLN A 351 22.81 -6.08 -15.95
C GLN A 351 22.71 -4.68 -15.33
N LEU A 352 21.60 -4.38 -14.67
CA LEU A 352 21.40 -3.09 -14.00
C LEU A 352 22.31 -2.92 -12.77
N SER A 353 22.72 -4.02 -12.13
CA SER A 353 23.62 -3.99 -10.98
C SER A 353 25.03 -3.51 -11.31
N ASP A 354 25.43 -3.53 -12.58
CA ASP A 354 26.73 -3.02 -13.03
C ASP A 354 26.84 -1.51 -12.82
N SER A 355 25.72 -0.79 -12.88
CA SER A 355 25.63 0.66 -12.64
C SER A 355 25.58 1.02 -11.15
N VAL A 356 25.45 0.03 -10.26
CA VAL A 356 25.33 0.23 -8.80
C VAL A 356 26.70 0.13 -8.15
N GLY A 357 27.10 1.21 -7.48
CA GLY A 357 28.40 1.38 -6.88
C GLY A 357 28.37 1.38 -5.35
N PHE A 358 29.41 0.79 -4.77
CA PHE A 358 29.74 0.92 -3.36
C PHE A 358 30.51 2.22 -3.15
N LEU A 359 29.93 3.13 -2.34
CA LEU A 359 30.53 4.41 -1.98
C LEU A 359 31.16 4.27 -0.58
N ARG A 360 32.44 4.59 -0.46
CA ARG A 360 33.17 4.57 0.82
C ARG A 360 33.88 5.90 1.05
N TRP A 361 34.01 6.29 2.32
CA TRP A 361 34.83 7.43 2.69
C TRP A 361 35.64 7.21 3.96
N ASP A 362 36.74 7.98 4.08
CA ASP A 362 37.49 8.21 5.30
C ASP A 362 37.91 9.68 5.38
N ASN A 363 37.17 10.46 6.17
CA ASN A 363 37.50 11.85 6.43
C ASN A 363 38.14 11.98 7.81
N ASN A 364 39.46 11.77 7.88
CA ASN A 364 40.25 11.88 9.12
C ASN A 364 39.70 11.02 10.27
N GLY A 365 39.32 9.77 9.99
CA GLY A 365 38.75 8.84 10.97
C GLY A 365 37.22 8.86 11.03
N ASN A 366 36.55 9.82 10.40
CA ASN A 366 35.13 9.72 10.10
C ASN A 366 34.94 8.81 8.89
N MET A 367 34.84 7.51 9.15
CA MET A 367 34.69 6.48 8.13
C MET A 367 33.24 6.06 7.97
N GLY A 368 32.85 5.72 6.75
CA GLY A 368 31.56 5.10 6.49
C GLY A 368 31.39 4.63 5.06
N CYS A 369 30.19 4.17 4.75
CA CYS A 369 29.84 3.71 3.42
C CYS A 369 28.35 3.95 3.12
N ALA A 370 28.03 3.94 1.83
CA ALA A 370 26.71 4.10 1.28
C ALA A 370 26.63 3.42 -0.10
N THR A 371 25.47 3.51 -0.73
CA THR A 371 25.28 3.10 -2.12
C THR A 371 25.17 4.32 -3.02
N CYS A 372 25.60 4.18 -4.26
CA CYS A 372 25.36 5.15 -5.32
C CYS A 372 25.08 4.41 -6.63
N PHE A 373 24.62 5.13 -7.66
CA PHE A 373 24.52 4.56 -8.99
C PHE A 373 24.85 5.58 -10.07
N VAL A 374 25.32 5.10 -11.23
CA VAL A 374 25.56 5.95 -12.39
C VAL A 374 24.23 6.48 -12.91
N PHE A 375 24.07 7.80 -12.87
CA PHE A 375 22.89 8.47 -13.39
C PHE A 375 23.02 8.65 -14.91
N THR A 376 24.03 9.42 -15.34
CA THR A 376 24.35 9.65 -16.76
C THR A 376 25.82 10.03 -16.92
N GLY A 377 26.48 9.57 -17.99
CA GLY A 377 27.92 9.79 -18.21
C GLY A 377 28.77 9.46 -16.97
N SER A 378 29.58 10.43 -16.51
CA SER A 378 30.40 10.31 -15.30
C SER A 378 29.72 10.80 -14.03
N PHE A 379 28.40 11.06 -14.06
CA PHE A 379 27.65 11.55 -12.91
C PHE A 379 26.95 10.41 -12.17
N ILE A 380 27.07 10.40 -10.85
CA ILE A 380 26.44 9.44 -9.96
C ILE A 380 25.44 10.12 -9.04
N LEU A 381 24.41 9.37 -8.63
CA LEU A 381 23.43 9.78 -7.63
C LEU A 381 23.64 9.03 -6.32
N THR A 382 23.46 9.73 -5.21
CA THR A 382 23.33 9.19 -3.85
C THR A 382 22.44 10.14 -3.02
N CYS A 383 22.17 9.82 -1.76
CA CYS A 383 21.35 10.67 -0.90
C CYS A 383 22.11 11.91 -0.41
N ARG A 384 21.40 13.00 -0.15
CA ARG A 384 22.00 14.24 0.38
C ARG A 384 22.51 14.07 1.82
N HIS A 385 21.84 13.27 2.64
CA HIS A 385 22.31 12.99 3.98
C HIS A 385 23.63 12.20 4.00
N VAL A 386 23.93 11.38 2.98
CA VAL A 386 25.24 10.70 2.83
C VAL A 386 26.36 11.74 2.74
N ILE A 387 26.13 12.86 2.06
CA ILE A 387 27.10 13.97 2.00
C ILE A 387 27.37 14.56 3.38
N HIS A 388 26.33 14.73 4.21
CA HIS A 388 26.51 15.19 5.59
C HIS A 388 27.33 14.21 6.42
N HIS A 389 27.13 12.90 6.24
CA HIS A 389 27.93 11.88 6.91
C HIS A 389 29.40 11.88 6.45
N ILE A 390 29.67 12.20 5.18
CA ILE A 390 31.05 12.33 4.66
C ILE A 390 31.76 13.54 5.28
N VAL A 391 31.13 14.72 5.22
CA VAL A 391 31.79 15.98 5.62
C VAL A 391 31.88 16.14 7.13
N GLY A 392 30.94 15.54 7.87
CA GLY A 392 30.84 15.62 9.33
C GLY A 392 30.09 16.86 9.81
N GLU A 393 29.63 16.80 11.06
CA GLU A 393 28.88 17.89 11.70
C GLU A 393 29.75 19.16 11.83
N GLY A 394 29.15 20.32 11.54
CA GLY A 394 29.83 21.63 11.65
C GLY A 394 30.80 21.97 10.53
N ALA A 395 30.94 21.14 9.49
CA ALA A 395 31.80 21.45 8.35
C ALA A 395 31.24 22.62 7.52
N GLU A 396 32.10 23.60 7.19
CA GLU A 396 31.72 24.76 6.37
C GLU A 396 31.29 24.33 4.95
N PRO A 397 30.10 24.73 4.46
CA PRO A 397 29.58 24.33 3.14
C PRO A 397 30.53 24.56 1.97
N ARG A 398 31.35 25.62 2.02
CA ARG A 398 32.33 25.94 0.97
C ARG A 398 33.43 24.89 0.82
N LYS A 399 33.72 24.13 1.86
CA LYS A 399 34.76 23.08 1.88
C LYS A 399 34.22 21.70 1.52
N TRP A 400 32.90 21.53 1.41
CA TRP A 400 32.29 20.20 1.22
C TRP A 400 32.79 19.53 -0.06
N ALA A 401 32.81 20.25 -1.18
CA ALA A 401 33.31 19.72 -2.44
C ALA A 401 34.77 19.25 -2.35
N ASP A 402 35.65 20.04 -1.71
CA ASP A 402 37.06 19.68 -1.50
C ASP A 402 37.25 18.49 -0.57
N ILE A 403 36.41 18.38 0.47
CA ILE A 403 36.43 17.24 1.39
C ILE A 403 36.05 15.98 0.61
N ILE A 404 34.89 16.01 -0.06
CA ILE A 404 34.38 14.88 -0.85
C ILE A 404 35.41 14.39 -1.87
N GLY A 405 36.03 15.30 -2.62
CA GLY A 405 37.02 14.94 -3.64
C GLY A 405 38.33 14.35 -3.08
N LYS A 406 38.60 14.49 -1.78
CA LYS A 406 39.79 13.93 -1.12
C LYS A 406 39.53 12.61 -0.42
N CYS A 407 38.33 12.41 0.13
CA CYS A 407 38.05 11.30 1.03
C CYS A 407 37.06 10.27 0.49
N VAL A 408 36.41 10.50 -0.66
CA VAL A 408 35.40 9.58 -1.22
C VAL A 408 35.96 8.76 -2.38
N TRP A 409 35.63 7.47 -2.36
CA TRP A 409 35.94 6.52 -3.42
C TRP A 409 34.73 5.67 -3.74
N VAL A 410 34.56 5.33 -5.02
CA VAL A 410 33.45 4.51 -5.51
C VAL A 410 33.99 3.32 -6.30
N THR A 411 33.41 2.14 -6.12
CA THR A 411 33.69 0.97 -6.95
C THR A 411 32.39 0.32 -7.39
N PHE A 412 32.30 -0.04 -8.67
CA PHE A 412 31.12 -0.74 -9.22
C PHE A 412 31.29 -2.26 -9.21
N GLY A 413 32.52 -2.75 -9.04
CA GLY A 413 32.86 -4.17 -9.08
C GLY A 413 32.87 -4.88 -7.71
N TYR A 414 32.46 -4.20 -6.63
CA TYR A 414 32.34 -4.84 -5.32
C TYR A 414 31.06 -5.68 -5.29
N GLU A 415 31.20 -7.00 -5.32
CA GLU A 415 30.07 -7.92 -5.21
C GLU A 415 30.12 -8.76 -3.94
N ASP A 416 31.26 -9.37 -3.62
CA ASP A 416 31.37 -10.33 -2.50
C ASP A 416 32.66 -10.14 -1.66
N PHE A 417 33.77 -9.71 -2.28
CA PHE A 417 35.05 -9.47 -1.61
C PHE A 417 35.66 -8.14 -2.04
N ALA A 418 36.53 -7.59 -1.18
CA ALA A 418 37.23 -6.34 -1.44
C ALA A 418 37.89 -6.37 -2.84
N THR A 419 37.58 -5.37 -3.66
CA THR A 419 38.16 -5.23 -4.99
C THR A 419 39.63 -4.89 -4.90
N LYS A 420 40.40 -5.22 -5.93
CA LYS A 420 41.77 -4.70 -6.09
C LYS A 420 41.74 -3.17 -6.01
N ASP A 421 42.77 -2.56 -5.42
CA ASP A 421 42.88 -1.11 -5.23
C ASP A 421 42.78 -0.32 -6.56
N ASP A 422 43.05 -0.97 -7.69
CA ASP A 422 42.99 -0.34 -9.00
C ASP A 422 41.56 -0.08 -9.50
N ASN A 423 40.50 -0.62 -8.89
CA ASN A 423 39.12 -0.50 -9.40
C ASN A 423 38.31 0.66 -8.79
N TRP A 424 38.97 1.58 -8.08
CA TRP A 424 38.31 2.70 -7.42
C TRP A 424 38.27 3.95 -8.32
N PHE A 425 37.09 4.53 -8.42
CA PHE A 425 36.84 5.84 -8.98
C PHE A 425 36.96 6.89 -7.88
N PHE A 426 37.69 7.96 -8.16
CA PHE A 426 37.77 9.13 -7.30
C PHE A 426 36.69 10.14 -7.69
N ILE A 427 36.29 10.98 -6.74
CA ILE A 427 35.28 12.02 -6.98
C ILE A 427 35.97 13.35 -7.29
N GLU A 428 35.47 14.09 -8.27
CA GLU A 428 35.90 15.48 -8.49
C GLU A 428 35.43 16.36 -7.33
N PRO A 429 36.17 17.43 -6.95
CA PRO A 429 35.71 18.45 -6.02
C PRO A 429 34.51 19.26 -6.56
N TRP A 430 33.35 18.61 -6.69
CA TRP A 430 32.18 19.11 -7.38
C TRP A 430 30.92 18.63 -6.66
N LEU A 431 30.17 19.58 -6.09
CA LEU A 431 28.86 19.36 -5.47
C LEU A 431 28.00 20.59 -5.75
N LYS A 432 27.49 20.69 -6.98
CA LYS A 432 26.65 21.83 -7.42
C LYS A 432 25.16 21.53 -7.39
N ILE A 433 24.79 20.25 -7.46
CA ILE A 433 23.42 19.80 -7.64
C ILE A 433 23.09 18.87 -6.50
N SER A 434 22.20 19.32 -5.63
CA SER A 434 21.74 18.56 -4.48
C SER A 434 20.59 19.29 -3.79
N ASP A 435 19.63 18.54 -3.25
CA ASP A 435 18.53 19.11 -2.48
C ASP A 435 18.34 18.37 -1.14
N VAL A 436 18.00 19.12 -0.10
CA VAL A 436 17.80 18.58 1.26
C VAL A 436 16.38 18.04 1.42
N THR A 437 15.39 18.62 0.75
CA THR A 437 13.98 18.25 0.91
C THR A 437 13.64 16.95 0.18
N VAL A 438 14.21 16.74 -1.00
CA VAL A 438 14.08 15.52 -1.81
C VAL A 438 15.17 14.48 -1.42
N ASP A 439 16.23 14.92 -0.74
CA ASP A 439 17.33 14.09 -0.24
C ASP A 439 18.17 13.41 -1.32
N TYR A 440 18.67 14.18 -2.28
CA TYR A 440 19.60 13.68 -3.31
C TYR A 440 20.82 14.58 -3.49
N ALA A 441 21.91 13.99 -3.97
CA ALA A 441 23.12 14.69 -4.38
C ALA A 441 23.70 14.05 -5.64
N VAL A 442 24.13 14.89 -6.58
CA VAL A 442 24.87 14.47 -7.77
C VAL A 442 26.36 14.68 -7.52
N LEU A 443 27.15 13.63 -7.71
CA LEU A 443 28.61 13.69 -7.68
C LEU A 443 29.17 13.38 -9.07
N LYS A 444 30.37 13.88 -9.35
CA LYS A 444 31.07 13.64 -10.62
C LYS A 444 32.29 12.76 -10.39
N LEU A 445 32.37 11.64 -11.11
CA LEU A 445 33.55 10.78 -11.13
C LEU A 445 34.69 11.51 -11.87
N LYS A 446 35.89 11.41 -11.33
CA LYS A 446 37.12 11.92 -11.93
C LYS A 446 37.55 10.99 -13.06
N GLU A 447 37.88 11.57 -14.22
CA GLU A 447 38.44 10.82 -15.32
C GLU A 447 39.78 10.17 -14.92
N ASN A 448 39.83 8.84 -15.00
CA ASN A 448 41.00 8.03 -14.66
C ASN A 448 41.32 7.00 -15.79
N GLY A 449 40.73 7.16 -16.97
CA GLY A 449 40.87 6.24 -18.10
C GLY A 449 40.06 4.94 -17.97
N GLN A 450 39.35 4.73 -16.87
CA GLN A 450 38.47 3.58 -16.69
C GLN A 450 37.12 3.83 -17.35
N GLN A 451 36.53 2.77 -17.88
CA GLN A 451 35.19 2.83 -18.43
C GLN A 451 34.17 2.89 -17.29
N VAL A 452 33.38 3.96 -17.25
CA VAL A 452 32.25 4.10 -16.33
C VAL A 452 31.10 3.20 -16.82
N PRO A 453 30.40 2.47 -15.93
CA PRO A 453 29.22 1.71 -16.31
C PRO A 453 28.13 2.57 -16.95
N VAL A 454 27.23 1.94 -17.70
CA VAL A 454 26.13 2.64 -18.38
C VAL A 454 25.20 3.29 -17.36
N GLY A 455 24.78 4.53 -17.61
CA GLY A 455 23.86 5.26 -16.73
C GLY A 455 22.43 4.71 -16.73
N LEU A 456 21.71 4.96 -15.64
CA LEU A 456 20.32 4.51 -15.45
C LEU A 456 19.27 5.53 -15.91
N TYR A 457 19.67 6.73 -16.35
CA TYR A 457 18.76 7.81 -16.75
C TYR A 457 17.73 7.40 -17.82
N ASN A 458 18.14 6.68 -18.86
CA ASN A 458 17.28 6.29 -19.99
C ASN A 458 16.21 5.23 -19.63
N ARG A 459 16.12 4.82 -18.36
CA ARG A 459 15.19 3.78 -17.89
C ARG A 459 14.24 4.29 -16.81
N ILE A 460 14.03 5.60 -16.70
CA ILE A 460 13.18 6.15 -15.64
C ILE A 460 11.70 5.94 -15.95
N ALA A 461 10.94 5.49 -14.95
CA ALA A 461 9.50 5.30 -15.04
C ALA A 461 8.78 5.82 -13.78
N PRO A 462 7.46 6.08 -13.85
CA PRO A 462 6.67 6.36 -12.67
C PRO A 462 6.69 5.19 -11.67
N VAL A 463 6.54 5.52 -10.40
CA VAL A 463 6.43 4.53 -9.34
C VAL A 463 5.14 3.71 -9.53
N PRO A 464 5.20 2.37 -9.50
CA PRO A 464 4.00 1.56 -9.58
C PRO A 464 3.14 1.74 -8.33
N SER A 465 1.82 1.81 -8.49
CA SER A 465 0.87 2.00 -7.38
C SER A 465 0.85 0.84 -6.39
N ASN A 466 1.25 -0.35 -6.84
CA ASN A 466 1.40 -1.56 -6.05
C ASN A 466 2.31 -2.55 -6.80
N GLY A 467 2.67 -3.66 -6.14
CA GLY A 467 3.43 -4.74 -6.77
C GLY A 467 4.86 -4.84 -6.28
N LEU A 468 5.65 -5.67 -6.97
CA LEU A 468 7.00 -6.01 -6.60
C LEU A 468 8.00 -5.03 -7.23
N ILE A 469 8.90 -4.52 -6.41
CA ILE A 469 10.05 -3.70 -6.79
C ILE A 469 11.33 -4.36 -6.30
N TYR A 470 12.46 -3.91 -6.83
CA TYR A 470 13.76 -4.48 -6.56
C TYR A 470 14.75 -3.40 -6.15
N ILE A 471 15.33 -3.52 -4.97
CA ILE A 471 16.37 -2.61 -4.48
C ILE A 471 17.71 -3.31 -4.68
N ILE A 472 18.67 -2.65 -5.32
CA ILE A 472 20.04 -3.17 -5.51
C ILE A 472 21.02 -2.23 -4.84
N GLY A 473 21.88 -2.76 -3.97
CA GLY A 473 22.82 -1.93 -3.22
C GLY A 473 23.65 -2.71 -2.22
N HIS A 474 24.22 -1.97 -1.28
CA HIS A 474 25.18 -2.47 -0.28
C HIS A 474 24.65 -2.32 1.15
N PRO A 475 23.64 -3.14 1.54
CA PRO A 475 23.15 -3.12 2.92
C PRO A 475 24.29 -3.46 3.88
N GLU A 476 24.35 -2.73 4.98
CA GLU A 476 25.37 -2.75 6.04
C GLU A 476 26.82 -2.52 5.53
N GLY A 477 26.97 -2.04 4.30
CA GLY A 477 28.27 -1.92 3.64
C GLY A 477 28.88 -3.26 3.20
N GLU A 478 28.07 -4.32 3.19
CA GLU A 478 28.50 -5.66 2.82
C GLU A 478 28.35 -5.92 1.31
N ARG A 479 28.33 -7.21 0.95
CA ARG A 479 28.17 -7.72 -0.41
C ARG A 479 26.98 -7.09 -1.13
N LYS A 480 27.16 -6.81 -2.42
CA LYS A 480 26.08 -6.28 -3.27
C LYS A 480 24.93 -7.26 -3.26
N SER A 481 23.75 -6.77 -2.91
CA SER A 481 22.56 -7.60 -2.74
C SER A 481 21.40 -7.03 -3.54
N THR A 482 20.42 -7.88 -3.82
CA THR A 482 19.13 -7.47 -4.38
C THR A 482 18.01 -7.93 -3.46
N ASP A 483 17.19 -7.01 -3.00
CA ASP A 483 15.95 -7.34 -2.29
C ASP A 483 14.74 -7.15 -3.19
N ALA A 484 13.79 -8.08 -3.09
CA ALA A 484 12.55 -8.08 -3.84
C ALA A 484 11.40 -7.76 -2.87
N CYS A 485 11.05 -6.48 -2.79
CA CYS A 485 10.11 -5.95 -1.82
C CYS A 485 8.81 -5.49 -2.47
N VAL A 486 7.73 -5.50 -1.69
CA VAL A 486 6.41 -5.07 -2.16
C VAL A 486 6.24 -3.59 -1.82
N VAL A 487 5.78 -2.80 -2.81
CA VAL A 487 5.38 -1.41 -2.59
C VAL A 487 4.21 -1.39 -1.62
N ILE A 488 4.35 -0.62 -0.54
CA ILE A 488 3.29 -0.31 0.41
C ILE A 488 2.56 0.92 -0.15
N PRO A 489 1.30 0.79 -0.63
CA PRO A 489 0.55 1.93 -1.15
C PRO A 489 0.33 3.00 -0.09
N GLN A 490 0.19 4.26 -0.51
CA GLN A 490 0.01 5.38 0.40
C GLN A 490 -1.16 5.17 1.40
N SER A 491 -2.27 4.60 0.93
CA SER A 491 -3.45 4.29 1.76
C SER A 491 -3.21 3.21 2.82
N GLU A 492 -2.15 2.41 2.68
CA GLU A 492 -1.85 1.26 3.56
C GLU A 492 -0.67 1.52 4.49
N ARG A 493 0.01 2.66 4.37
CA ARG A 493 1.20 3.00 5.17
C ARG A 493 0.90 3.01 6.66
N GLU A 494 -0.21 3.64 7.08
CA GLU A 494 -0.58 3.74 8.50
C GLU A 494 -0.86 2.36 9.10
N GLN A 495 -1.69 1.55 8.42
CA GLN A 495 -2.01 0.19 8.87
C GLN A 495 -0.75 -0.70 8.92
N THR A 496 0.18 -0.52 7.99
CA THR A 496 1.42 -1.29 7.95
C THR A 496 2.38 -0.89 9.07
N CYS A 497 2.56 0.41 9.33
CA CYS A 497 3.29 0.88 10.49
C CYS A 497 2.69 0.32 11.79
N GLU A 498 1.37 0.42 11.98
CA GLU A 498 0.71 -0.12 13.18
C GLU A 498 0.93 -1.62 13.36
N ARG A 499 0.85 -2.39 12.26
CA ARG A 499 1.12 -3.83 12.27
C ARG A 499 2.55 -4.11 12.70
N ASN A 500 3.52 -3.45 12.08
CA ASN A 500 4.94 -3.65 12.33
C ASN A 500 5.32 -3.27 13.78
N VAL A 501 4.70 -2.22 14.32
CA VAL A 501 4.86 -1.85 15.75
C VAL A 501 4.34 -2.96 16.66
N ARG A 502 3.13 -3.48 16.42
CA ARG A 502 2.51 -4.53 17.25
C ARG A 502 3.28 -5.85 17.20
N GLU A 503 3.80 -6.23 16.04
CA GLU A 503 4.61 -7.44 15.88
C GLU A 503 5.97 -7.32 16.56
N SER A 504 6.57 -6.14 16.49
CA SER A 504 7.89 -5.85 17.07
C SER A 504 7.86 -5.73 18.60
N VAL A 505 6.76 -5.24 19.18
CA VAL A 505 6.62 -5.02 20.63
C VAL A 505 5.30 -5.63 21.12
N PRO A 506 5.28 -6.95 21.41
CA PRO A 506 4.06 -7.68 21.77
C PRO A 506 3.34 -7.15 23.02
N ASP A 507 4.09 -6.50 23.92
CA ASP A 507 3.62 -5.94 25.20
C ASP A 507 3.53 -4.39 25.21
N SER A 508 3.57 -3.74 24.05
CA SER A 508 3.42 -2.29 23.98
C SER A 508 2.00 -1.85 24.35
N ASP A 509 1.87 -0.93 25.31
CA ASP A 509 0.59 -0.29 25.63
C ASP A 509 0.05 0.38 24.35
N PRO A 510 -1.24 0.22 23.97
CA PRO A 510 -1.84 0.90 22.82
C PRO A 510 -1.57 2.41 22.77
N VAL A 511 -1.33 3.06 23.92
CA VAL A 511 -0.92 4.48 24.00
C VAL A 511 0.44 4.74 23.33
N TYR A 512 1.42 3.83 23.45
CA TYR A 512 2.73 3.98 22.80
C TYR A 512 2.62 3.82 21.28
N VAL A 513 1.80 2.89 20.78
CA VAL A 513 1.53 2.72 19.34
C VAL A 513 0.98 4.01 18.71
N HIS A 514 0.11 4.72 19.44
CA HIS A 514 -0.43 6.02 19.04
C HIS A 514 0.62 7.16 19.06
N MET A 515 1.61 7.12 19.95
CA MET A 515 2.69 8.11 19.99
C MET A 515 3.58 8.06 18.76
N TYR A 516 3.94 6.85 18.32
CA TYR A 516 4.74 6.68 17.10
C TYR A 516 3.92 7.17 15.90
N THR A 517 2.71 6.62 15.70
CA THR A 517 1.86 6.84 14.50
C THR A 517 1.51 8.30 14.22
N GLN A 518 1.24 9.12 15.24
CA GLN A 518 0.58 10.41 15.02
C GLN A 518 1.52 11.60 14.71
N ARG A 519 2.77 11.61 15.20
CA ARG A 519 3.68 12.76 15.00
C ARG A 519 4.92 12.44 14.17
N SER A 520 5.45 11.22 14.29
CA SER A 520 6.72 10.85 13.66
C SER A 520 6.56 10.49 12.18
N PHE A 521 5.37 10.02 11.77
CA PHE A 521 5.13 9.51 10.42
C PHE A 521 4.39 10.47 9.48
N GLN A 522 3.76 11.55 9.99
CA GLN A 522 2.87 12.44 9.22
C GLN A 522 3.46 12.92 7.89
N LYS A 523 4.74 13.27 7.89
CA LYS A 523 5.44 13.80 6.71
C LYS A 523 5.71 12.75 5.63
N ILE A 524 5.71 11.46 5.97
CA ILE A 524 5.90 10.35 5.03
C ILE A 524 4.56 9.72 4.65
N LEU A 525 3.60 9.62 5.58
CA LEU A 525 2.28 9.02 5.33
C LEU A 525 1.53 9.69 4.19
N HIS A 526 1.59 11.02 4.11
CA HIS A 526 0.80 11.79 3.15
C HIS A 526 1.60 12.29 1.94
N ASN A 527 2.90 12.00 1.86
CA ASN A 527 3.75 12.49 0.77
C ASN A 527 3.69 11.54 -0.44
N PRO A 528 3.16 11.99 -1.60
CA PRO A 528 3.10 11.18 -2.82
C PRO A 528 4.46 10.99 -3.49
N ASP A 529 5.45 11.83 -3.19
CA ASP A 529 6.80 11.80 -3.78
C ASP A 529 7.72 10.77 -3.11
N ILE A 530 7.24 10.14 -2.04
CA ILE A 530 7.94 9.09 -1.32
C ILE A 530 7.34 7.74 -1.67
N VAL A 531 8.19 6.76 -1.92
CA VAL A 531 7.82 5.36 -2.11
C VAL A 531 8.15 4.60 -0.83
N THR A 532 7.19 3.83 -0.32
CA THR A 532 7.37 3.00 0.88
C THR A 532 7.32 1.53 0.51
N TYR A 533 8.12 0.72 1.19
CA TYR A 533 8.20 -0.72 0.92
C TYR A 533 8.71 -1.49 2.13
N ASP A 534 8.42 -2.78 2.15
CA ASP A 534 8.89 -3.72 3.18
C ASP A 534 10.19 -4.39 2.72
N THR A 535 11.33 -3.90 3.21
CA THR A 535 12.67 -4.34 2.80
C THR A 535 13.58 -4.58 3.99
N SER A 536 14.59 -5.42 3.80
CA SER A 536 15.69 -5.60 4.76
C SER A 536 16.90 -4.70 4.47
N PHE A 537 16.78 -3.75 3.54
CA PHE A 537 17.86 -2.84 3.17
C PHE A 537 17.84 -1.64 4.12
N TYR A 538 18.79 -1.63 5.05
CA TYR A 538 18.87 -0.65 6.13
C TYR A 538 20.12 0.22 5.96
N TRP A 539 21.00 0.25 6.96
CA TRP A 539 22.29 0.95 6.94
C TRP A 539 23.10 0.63 5.67
N GLY A 540 23.90 1.58 5.18
CA GLY A 540 24.73 1.39 3.97
C GLY A 540 23.98 1.34 2.63
N SER A 541 22.66 1.13 2.65
CA SER A 541 21.85 1.04 1.43
C SER A 541 21.30 2.40 0.95
N SER A 542 21.49 3.48 1.70
CA SER A 542 21.13 4.84 1.27
C SER A 542 21.80 5.18 -0.07
N GLY A 543 20.99 5.63 -1.03
CA GLY A 543 21.39 5.91 -2.40
C GLY A 543 21.26 4.71 -3.35
N SER A 544 20.69 3.58 -2.91
CA SER A 544 20.42 2.43 -3.78
C SER A 544 19.33 2.74 -4.80
N PRO A 545 19.50 2.40 -6.09
CA PRO A 545 18.41 2.48 -7.04
C PRO A 545 17.33 1.42 -6.75
N VAL A 546 16.09 1.80 -7.01
CA VAL A 546 14.90 0.96 -6.89
C VAL A 546 14.29 0.76 -8.27
N PHE A 547 14.10 -0.49 -8.67
CA PHE A 547 13.61 -0.88 -9.98
C PHE A 547 12.21 -1.51 -9.92
N ASP A 548 11.40 -1.28 -10.95
CA ASP A 548 10.18 -2.05 -11.17
C ASP A 548 10.48 -3.44 -11.77
N SER A 549 9.42 -4.24 -11.99
CA SER A 549 9.55 -5.57 -12.63
C SER A 549 10.02 -5.56 -14.09
N HIS A 550 10.04 -4.40 -14.74
CA HIS A 550 10.53 -4.16 -16.08
C HIS A 550 11.98 -3.64 -16.10
N GLY A 551 12.61 -3.46 -14.93
CA GLY A 551 13.95 -2.91 -14.79
C GLY A 551 14.03 -1.40 -15.00
N SER A 552 12.90 -0.70 -14.87
CA SER A 552 12.85 0.76 -14.92
C SER A 552 13.22 1.33 -13.56
N LEU A 553 14.04 2.39 -13.52
CA LEU A 553 14.41 3.11 -12.31
C LEU A 553 13.21 3.97 -11.85
N VAL A 554 12.67 3.67 -10.66
CA VAL A 554 11.45 4.32 -10.14
C VAL A 554 11.70 5.17 -8.89
N ALA A 555 12.65 4.77 -8.05
CA ALA A 555 13.00 5.48 -6.83
C ALA A 555 14.48 5.31 -6.46
N MET A 556 14.94 6.12 -5.52
CA MET A 556 16.23 5.97 -4.84
C MET A 556 15.94 5.70 -3.36
N HIS A 557 16.42 4.59 -2.82
CA HIS A 557 16.27 4.24 -1.42
C HIS A 557 16.98 5.27 -0.55
N THR A 558 16.28 5.82 0.44
CA THR A 558 16.79 6.91 1.28
C THR A 558 17.06 6.44 2.70
N ALA A 559 16.00 6.03 3.40
CA ALA A 559 16.04 5.83 4.85
C ALA A 559 14.86 4.99 5.33
N GLY A 560 14.96 4.63 6.61
CA GLY A 560 13.94 3.94 7.36
C GLY A 560 13.51 4.67 8.60
N ILE A 561 12.28 4.42 9.02
CA ILE A 561 11.83 4.87 10.33
C ILE A 561 12.11 3.75 11.32
N THR A 562 13.03 4.04 12.24
CA THR A 562 13.54 3.07 13.19
C THR A 562 13.37 3.54 14.62
N ASP A 563 13.33 2.59 15.55
CA ASP A 563 13.46 2.89 16.99
C ASP A 563 14.33 1.86 17.69
N LYS A 564 15.00 2.28 18.76
CA LYS A 564 15.83 1.42 19.59
C LYS A 564 15.04 1.00 20.82
N TYR A 565 14.72 -0.28 20.91
CA TYR A 565 14.01 -0.81 22.08
C TYR A 565 14.70 -2.10 22.57
N LEU A 566 14.87 -2.23 23.89
CA LEU A 566 15.51 -3.39 24.56
C LEU A 566 16.84 -3.87 23.94
N GLY A 567 17.65 -2.96 23.37
CA GLY A 567 18.93 -3.29 22.77
C GLY A 567 18.87 -3.78 21.31
N GLY A 568 17.68 -3.86 20.71
CA GLY A 568 17.47 -4.07 19.27
C GLY A 568 17.06 -2.78 18.55
N THR A 569 17.32 -2.71 17.24
CA THR A 569 16.76 -1.67 16.36
C THR A 569 15.58 -2.26 15.60
N PHE A 570 14.43 -1.63 15.70
CA PHE A 570 13.20 -2.01 15.01
C PHE A 570 12.98 -1.11 13.81
N HIS A 571 12.55 -1.71 12.70
CA HIS A 571 12.29 -1.01 11.44
C HIS A 571 10.79 -1.02 11.20
N PHE A 572 10.16 0.15 11.24
CA PHE A 572 8.70 0.25 11.09
C PHE A 572 8.31 0.34 9.62
N ILE A 573 9.00 1.17 8.85
CA ILE A 573 8.76 1.34 7.42
C ILE A 573 10.00 1.96 6.77
N GLU A 574 10.38 1.40 5.64
CA GLU A 574 11.49 1.88 4.82
C GLU A 574 10.95 2.64 3.61
N PHE A 575 11.70 3.62 3.14
CA PHE A 575 11.25 4.48 2.06
C PHE A 575 12.38 5.02 1.18
N GLY A 576 11.98 5.55 0.03
CA GLY A 576 12.86 6.16 -0.96
C GLY A 576 12.17 7.30 -1.70
N SER A 577 12.96 8.26 -2.17
CA SER A 577 12.47 9.36 -2.99
C SER A 577 12.16 8.87 -4.40
N ALA A 578 10.98 9.21 -4.92
CA ALA A 578 10.64 8.93 -6.31
C ALA A 578 11.63 9.64 -7.24
N VAL A 579 12.18 8.90 -8.22
CA VAL A 579 13.20 9.47 -9.13
C VAL A 579 12.61 10.59 -9.98
N GLN A 580 11.30 10.55 -10.26
CA GLN A 580 10.59 11.65 -10.93
C GLN A 580 10.58 12.95 -10.14
N CYS A 581 10.53 12.88 -8.80
CA CYS A 581 10.63 14.06 -7.95
C CYS A 581 12.05 14.64 -8.00
N ILE A 582 13.08 13.78 -7.92
CA ILE A 582 14.50 14.18 -8.11
C ILE A 582 14.69 14.86 -9.47
N LEU A 583 14.20 14.25 -10.55
CA LEU A 583 14.29 14.83 -11.89
C LEU A 583 13.59 16.18 -11.99
N SER A 584 12.39 16.30 -11.41
CA SER A 584 11.62 17.55 -11.44
C SER A 584 12.37 18.67 -10.74
N ASP A 585 12.99 18.39 -9.59
CA ASP A 585 13.82 19.35 -8.87
C ASP A 585 15.07 19.77 -9.68
N ILE A 586 15.79 18.81 -10.27
CA ILE A 586 16.95 19.09 -11.14
C ILE A 586 16.53 19.94 -12.35
N MET A 587 15.41 19.62 -12.99
CA MET A 587 14.92 20.35 -14.16
C MET A 587 14.49 21.77 -13.82
N GLN A 588 13.94 21.99 -12.62
CA GLN A 588 13.52 23.32 -12.16
C GLN A 588 14.70 24.19 -11.72
N ASN A 589 15.63 23.62 -10.96
CA ASN A 589 16.70 24.38 -10.30
C ASN A 589 18.03 24.38 -11.08
N HIS A 590 18.23 23.40 -11.97
CA HIS A 590 19.49 23.14 -12.67
C HIS A 590 19.30 22.82 -14.16
N LYS A 591 18.33 23.50 -14.80
CA LYS A 591 17.91 23.28 -16.19
C LYS A 591 19.06 23.22 -17.20
N GLU A 592 19.96 24.21 -17.19
CA GLU A 592 21.07 24.29 -18.15
C GLU A 592 22.01 23.07 -18.08
N TRP A 593 22.30 22.60 -16.86
CA TRP A 593 23.09 21.39 -16.67
C TRP A 593 22.34 20.16 -17.14
N PHE A 594 21.04 20.07 -16.84
CA PHE A 594 20.20 18.95 -17.24
C PHE A 594 20.11 18.81 -18.77
N GLU A 595 19.83 19.90 -19.49
CA GLU A 595 19.77 19.90 -20.96
C GLU A 595 21.13 19.52 -21.57
N LYS A 596 22.22 20.03 -21.00
CA LYS A 596 23.57 19.73 -21.47
C LYS A 596 23.98 18.28 -21.25
N GLU A 597 23.73 17.70 -20.08
CA GLU A 597 24.30 16.39 -19.72
C GLU A 597 23.33 15.22 -19.94
N CYS A 598 22.01 15.46 -19.91
CA CYS A 598 20.99 14.41 -20.04
C CYS A 598 20.35 14.39 -21.43
N VAL A 599 20.00 15.56 -22.00
CA VAL A 599 19.29 15.63 -23.30
C VAL A 599 20.25 15.47 -24.47
N SER A 600 21.43 16.11 -24.43
CA SER A 600 22.41 16.00 -25.52
C SER A 600 22.97 14.59 -25.73
N GLN A 601 22.87 13.71 -24.72
CA GLN A 601 23.30 12.32 -24.79
C GLN A 601 22.28 11.40 -25.48
N GLN A 602 21.00 11.78 -25.54
CA GLN A 602 19.97 11.00 -26.27
C GLN A 602 20.22 10.96 -27.78
N ASP A 603 20.84 12.00 -28.34
CA ASP A 603 21.15 12.09 -29.77
C ASP A 603 22.42 11.30 -30.17
N VAL A 604 23.20 10.80 -29.21
CA VAL A 604 24.44 10.03 -29.45
C VAL A 604 24.24 8.52 -29.28
N GLU A 605 23.23 8.09 -28.51
CA GLU A 605 22.94 6.66 -28.21
C GLU A 605 21.91 5.99 -29.15
N MET A 606 21.52 6.64 -30.25
CA MET A 606 20.83 5.96 -31.35
C MET A 606 21.86 5.33 -32.30
N PRO A 607 22.15 4.01 -32.23
CA PRO A 607 22.90 3.39 -33.30
C PRO A 607 22.06 3.52 -34.57
N SER A 608 22.64 4.17 -35.57
CA SER A 608 22.17 4.11 -36.95
C SER A 608 22.00 2.64 -37.32
N GLN A 609 20.74 2.19 -37.38
CA GLN A 609 20.40 0.99 -38.12
C GLN A 609 20.53 1.33 -39.61
N GLU A 610 21.76 1.24 -40.12
CA GLU A 610 22.02 1.13 -41.54
C GLU A 610 22.68 -0.22 -41.85
N ASN A 611 21.94 -0.97 -42.67
CA ASN A 611 22.23 -2.22 -43.39
C ASN A 611 22.06 -3.56 -42.68
#